data_AF-A0A2J8WCN5-F1
#
_entry.id   AF-A0A2J8WCN5-F1
#
_cell.length_a   1.000
_cell.length_b   1.000
_cell.length_c   1.000
_cell.angle_alpha   90.00
_cell.angle_beta   90.00
_cell.angle_gamma   90.00
#
_symmetry.space_group_name_H-M   'P 1'
#
loop_
_entity.id
_entity.type
_entity.pdbx_description
1 polymer ?
#
loop_
_entity_poly.entity_id
_entity_poly.type
_entity_poly.pdbx_seq_one_letter_code
_entity_poly.pdbx_strand_id
1 'polypeptide(L)'
;MELFLFLSPPSYPSPVWGLGVDPSLQIDVLTELELGESTTGVRQVPGLHNGTKAFLFQDTPRSVKASTATAEQFFQKLRNKHEFTILVTLKQTHLNSGVILSIHHLDHRYLELESSGHRNEVRLHYRSGSHRPHTEVFPYILADDKWHKLSLAISASHLILHIDCN
;
A
#
# COMPACT_ATOMS: atom_id res chain seq x y z
N MET A 1 9.03 3.97 5.20
CA MET A 1 8.10 3.56 4.16
C MET A 1 6.82 4.37 4.32
N GLU A 2 6.47 5.24 3.38
CA GLU A 2 5.18 5.94 3.43
C GLU A 2 4.13 5.08 2.72
N LEU A 3 2.89 5.09 3.20
CA LEU A 3 1.82 4.23 2.70
C LEU A 3 0.53 5.04 2.59
N PHE A 4 0.10 5.31 1.37
CA PHE A 4 -1.23 5.85 1.13
C PHE A 4 -2.10 4.74 0.51
N LEU A 5 -3.40 4.69 0.81
CA LEU A 5 -4.32 3.78 0.11
C LEU A 5 -5.48 4.59 -0.46
N PHE A 6 -5.72 4.45 -1.76
CA PHE A 6 -6.74 5.21 -2.47
C PHE A 6 -7.72 4.25 -3.13
N LEU A 7 -8.88 4.03 -2.50
CA LEU A 7 -9.91 3.19 -3.09
C LEU A 7 -10.72 4.04 -4.08
N SER A 8 -10.45 3.91 -5.38
CA SER A 8 -11.29 4.52 -6.43
C SER A 8 -12.41 3.56 -6.85
N PRO A 9 -13.70 3.97 -6.84
CA PRO A 9 -14.78 3.20 -7.47
C PRO A 9 -14.73 3.31 -9.01
N PRO A 10 -15.39 2.40 -9.76
CA PRO A 10 -15.36 2.42 -11.22
C PRO A 10 -15.99 3.68 -11.78
N SER A 11 -15.23 4.41 -12.60
CA SER A 11 -15.72 5.52 -13.43
C SER A 11 -16.16 4.99 -14.80
N TYR A 12 -17.46 5.13 -15.10
CA TYR A 12 -17.93 5.15 -16.49
C TYR A 12 -17.49 6.44 -17.18
N PRO A 13 -17.26 6.45 -18.51
CA PRO A 13 -16.56 7.53 -19.17
C PRO A 13 -17.48 8.73 -19.37
N SER A 14 -17.11 9.87 -18.80
CA SER A 14 -17.50 11.20 -19.30
C SER A 14 -16.39 12.21 -18.95
N PRO A 15 -16.25 13.29 -19.75
CA PRO A 15 -14.96 13.89 -20.05
C PRO A 15 -14.35 14.67 -18.89
N VAL A 16 -13.02 14.67 -18.91
CA VAL A 16 -12.07 15.17 -17.92
C VAL A 16 -12.31 16.64 -17.53
N TRP A 17 -12.60 16.86 -16.24
CA TRP A 17 -12.14 17.98 -15.43
C TRP A 17 -11.77 17.40 -14.05
N GLY A 18 -10.61 17.77 -13.52
CA GLY A 18 -9.91 17.08 -12.41
C GLY A 18 -10.81 16.55 -11.28
N LEU A 19 -10.88 15.23 -11.14
CA LEU A 19 -11.70 14.55 -10.15
C LEU A 19 -10.84 14.14 -8.96
N GLY A 20 -11.00 14.84 -7.84
CA GLY A 20 -10.62 14.29 -6.54
C GLY A 20 -11.47 13.05 -6.26
N VAL A 21 -10.85 12.00 -5.72
CA VAL A 21 -11.58 10.86 -5.16
C VAL A 21 -12.41 11.38 -3.99
N ASP A 22 -13.65 10.90 -3.84
CA ASP A 22 -14.48 11.20 -2.66
C ASP A 22 -13.69 10.84 -1.39
N PRO A 23 -13.38 11.82 -0.50
CA PRO A 23 -12.60 11.56 0.70
C PRO A 23 -13.18 10.47 1.61
N SER A 24 -14.50 10.23 1.55
CA SER A 24 -15.16 9.16 2.31
C SER A 24 -14.75 7.76 1.83
N LEU A 25 -14.27 7.62 0.59
CA LEU A 25 -13.80 6.39 -0.02
C LEU A 25 -12.29 6.19 0.13
N GLN A 26 -11.56 7.21 0.60
CA GLN A 26 -10.12 7.15 0.80
C GLN A 26 -9.75 6.58 2.17
N ILE A 27 -8.59 5.92 2.25
CA ILE A 27 -7.98 5.51 3.51
C ILE A 27 -6.51 5.89 3.54
N ASP A 28 -6.17 6.91 4.31
CA ASP A 28 -4.77 7.20 4.61
C ASP A 28 -4.29 6.30 5.74
N VAL A 29 -3.62 5.20 5.39
CA VAL A 29 -3.18 4.21 6.38
C VAL A 29 -2.19 4.78 7.39
N LEU A 30 -1.31 5.71 7.02
CA LEU A 30 -0.38 6.29 8.00
C LEU A 30 -1.11 7.13 9.04
N THR A 31 -2.12 7.91 8.59
CA THR A 31 -2.98 8.69 9.49
C THR A 31 -3.79 7.77 10.39
N GLU A 32 -4.37 6.70 9.85
CA GLU A 32 -5.19 5.72 10.57
C GLU A 32 -4.38 4.87 11.56
N LEU A 33 -3.09 4.64 11.29
CA LEU A 33 -2.16 3.97 12.20
C LEU A 33 -1.71 4.87 13.36
N GLU A 34 -2.08 6.16 13.34
CA GLU A 34 -1.70 7.16 14.34
C GLU A 34 -0.20 7.15 14.64
N LEU A 35 0.62 6.98 13.59
CA LEU A 35 2.07 6.91 13.72
C LEU A 35 2.60 8.22 14.29
N GLY A 36 3.36 8.12 15.38
CA GLY A 36 3.95 9.27 16.05
C GLY A 36 5.30 8.94 16.69
N GLU A 37 5.88 9.93 17.37
CA GLU A 37 7.17 9.79 18.06
C GLU A 37 7.16 8.71 19.16
N SER A 38 5.98 8.32 19.65
CA SER A 38 5.81 7.24 20.63
C SER A 38 5.72 5.84 20.01
N THR A 39 5.57 5.73 18.68
CA THR A 39 5.47 4.43 18.02
C THR A 39 6.84 3.76 17.99
N THR A 40 7.00 2.66 18.72
CA THR A 40 8.26 1.92 18.79
C THR A 40 8.71 1.46 17.40
N GLY A 41 10.00 1.67 17.08
CA GLY A 41 10.58 1.29 15.78
C GLY A 41 10.15 2.18 14.61
N VAL A 42 9.52 3.33 14.87
CA VAL A 42 9.14 4.31 13.84
C VAL A 42 9.65 5.69 14.22
N ARG A 43 10.21 6.40 13.25
CA ARG A 43 10.67 7.79 13.40
C ARG A 43 10.14 8.65 12.27
N GLN A 44 9.59 9.83 12.59
CA GLN A 44 9.15 10.78 11.58
C GLN A 44 10.36 11.45 10.91
N VAL A 45 10.34 11.55 9.58
CA VAL A 45 11.40 12.17 8.75
C VAL A 45 10.78 13.02 7.64
N PRO A 46 11.54 13.90 6.96
CA PRO A 46 11.04 14.57 5.75
C PRO A 46 10.70 13.56 4.64
N GLY A 47 9.55 13.76 3.99
CA GLY A 47 9.07 12.94 2.87
C GLY A 47 9.67 13.33 1.53
N LEU A 48 9.10 12.81 0.44
CA LEU A 48 9.53 13.08 -0.94
C LEU A 48 9.45 14.57 -1.32
N HIS A 49 8.40 15.26 -0.89
CA HIS A 49 8.17 16.67 -1.22
C HIS A 49 8.42 17.58 -0.02
N ASN A 50 8.83 18.82 -0.28
CA ASN A 50 9.05 19.81 0.78
C ASN A 50 7.78 20.01 1.61
N GLY A 51 7.90 19.89 2.93
CA GLY A 51 6.79 20.00 3.87
C GLY A 51 5.97 18.72 4.06
N THR A 52 6.25 17.65 3.30
CA THR A 52 5.65 16.32 3.54
C THR A 52 6.41 15.53 4.60
N LYS A 53 5.72 14.61 5.27
CA LYS A 53 6.25 13.79 6.34
C LYS A 53 6.28 12.33 5.92
N ALA A 54 7.41 11.69 6.19
CA ALA A 54 7.64 10.27 6.07
C ALA A 54 7.79 9.60 7.43
N PHE A 55 7.60 8.29 7.42
CA PHE A 55 7.88 7.43 8.57
C PHE A 55 8.99 6.45 8.22
N LEU A 56 10.12 6.57 8.91
CA LEU A 56 11.23 5.64 8.81
C LEU A 56 11.03 4.51 9.82
N PHE A 57 10.96 3.27 9.33
CA PHE A 57 10.82 2.08 10.14
C PHE A 57 12.22 1.55 10.46
N GLN A 58 12.58 1.55 11.74
CA GLN A 58 13.89 1.20 12.28
C GLN A 58 13.77 0.00 13.24
N ASP A 59 14.90 -0.59 13.62
CA ASP A 59 15.00 -1.68 14.60
C ASP A 59 14.40 -3.04 14.19
N THR A 60 14.35 -4.00 15.13
CA THR A 60 14.02 -5.41 14.90
C THR A 60 12.54 -5.67 14.59
N PRO A 61 11.56 -5.03 15.26
CA PRO A 61 10.17 -5.07 14.80
C PRO A 61 9.90 -3.92 13.82
N ARG A 62 10.12 -4.14 12.52
CA ARG A 62 9.66 -3.22 11.45
C ARG A 62 8.21 -3.48 11.06
N SER A 63 7.36 -3.71 12.04
CA SER A 63 5.96 -4.09 11.84
C SER A 63 5.07 -3.22 12.70
N VAL A 64 4.24 -2.42 12.05
CA VAL A 64 3.15 -1.70 12.71
C VAL A 64 1.84 -2.37 12.34
N LYS A 65 0.97 -2.55 13.34
CA LYS A 65 -0.37 -3.10 13.16
C LYS A 65 -1.39 -2.04 13.54
N ALA A 66 -2.46 -1.96 12.75
CA ALA A 66 -3.60 -1.13 13.08
C ALA A 66 -4.29 -1.66 14.34
N SER A 67 -4.96 -0.77 15.07
CA SER A 67 -5.88 -1.18 16.12
C SER A 67 -7.04 -2.01 15.53
N THR A 68 -7.70 -2.83 16.35
CA THR A 68 -8.88 -3.60 15.89
C THR A 68 -9.96 -2.68 15.32
N ALA A 69 -10.21 -1.53 15.97
CA ALA A 69 -11.21 -0.56 15.51
C ALA A 69 -10.84 0.02 14.13
N THR A 70 -9.58 0.41 13.93
CA THR A 70 -9.06 0.91 12.65
C THR A 70 -9.16 -0.16 11.56
N ALA A 71 -8.79 -1.40 11.87
CA ALA A 71 -8.88 -2.52 10.94
C ALA A 71 -10.34 -2.80 10.54
N GLU A 72 -11.28 -2.76 11.49
CA GLU A 72 -12.71 -2.91 11.19
C GLU A 72 -13.22 -1.80 10.27
N GLN A 73 -12.87 -0.53 10.51
CA GLN A 73 -13.24 0.59 9.62
C GLN A 73 -12.67 0.39 8.21
N PHE A 74 -11.43 -0.06 8.11
CA PHE A 74 -10.79 -0.41 6.85
C PHE A 74 -11.57 -1.51 6.10
N PHE A 75 -11.93 -2.59 6.81
CA PHE A 75 -12.73 -3.67 6.23
C PHE A 75 -14.14 -3.22 5.83
N GLN A 76 -14.79 -2.33 6.57
CA GLN A 76 -16.10 -1.79 6.16
C GLN A 76 -16.00 -0.99 4.86
N LYS A 77 -14.94 -0.17 4.69
CA LYS A 77 -14.73 0.59 3.46
C LYS A 77 -14.44 -0.30 2.25
N LEU A 78 -13.75 -1.43 2.46
CA LEU A 78 -13.50 -2.45 1.42
C LEU A 78 -14.69 -3.38 1.18
N ARG A 79 -15.67 -3.41 2.08
CA ARG A 79 -16.80 -4.34 1.99
C ARG A 79 -17.58 -4.08 0.70
N ASN A 80 -17.80 -5.15 -0.06
CA ASN A 80 -18.48 -5.12 -1.36
C ASN A 80 -17.79 -4.23 -2.41
N LYS A 81 -16.51 -3.87 -2.20
CA LYS A 81 -15.68 -3.25 -3.22
C LYS A 81 -14.90 -4.34 -3.94
N HIS A 82 -15.07 -4.41 -5.24
CA HIS A 82 -14.38 -5.39 -6.10
C HIS A 82 -13.19 -4.79 -6.84
N GLU A 83 -13.04 -3.47 -6.78
CA GLU A 83 -11.97 -2.73 -7.42
C GLU A 83 -11.47 -1.64 -6.48
N PHE A 84 -10.16 -1.49 -6.41
CA PHE A 84 -9.52 -0.44 -5.62
C PHE A 84 -8.07 -0.24 -6.04
N THR A 85 -7.46 0.85 -5.57
CA THR A 85 -6.08 1.20 -5.88
C THR A 85 -5.25 1.37 -4.61
N ILE A 86 -3.99 0.98 -4.65
CA ILE A 86 -3.00 1.22 -3.58
C ILE A 86 -1.98 2.22 -4.12
N LEU A 87 -1.77 3.36 -3.44
CA LEU A 87 -0.77 4.35 -3.87
C LEU A 87 0.33 4.49 -2.81
N VAL A 88 1.55 4.09 -3.11
CA VAL A 88 2.63 4.05 -2.12
C VAL A 88 3.74 4.96 -2.56
N THR A 89 4.20 5.85 -1.67
CA THR A 89 5.46 6.57 -1.86
C THR A 89 6.48 5.96 -0.93
N LEU A 90 7.56 5.38 -1.45
CA LEU A 90 8.53 4.71 -0.58
C LEU A 90 9.96 4.92 -1.04
N LYS A 91 10.86 4.85 -0.08
CA LYS A 91 12.29 4.71 -0.29
C LYS A 91 12.76 3.48 0.48
N GLN A 92 13.43 2.58 -0.21
CA GLN A 92 13.86 1.30 0.34
C GLN A 92 15.36 1.12 0.15
N THR A 93 16.03 0.74 1.24
CA THR A 93 17.48 0.48 1.25
C THR A 93 17.85 -0.61 0.27
N HIS A 94 18.99 -0.46 -0.41
CA HIS A 94 19.44 -1.42 -1.41
C HIS A 94 19.46 -2.87 -0.88
N LEU A 95 18.94 -3.79 -1.68
CA LEU A 95 18.79 -5.24 -1.42
C LEU A 95 17.86 -5.62 -0.27
N ASN A 96 17.37 -4.65 0.52
CA ASN A 96 16.43 -4.95 1.58
C ASN A 96 15.13 -5.52 1.00
N SER A 97 14.46 -6.41 1.73
CA SER A 97 13.16 -6.96 1.35
C SER A 97 12.17 -6.76 2.48
N GLY A 98 10.91 -6.48 2.15
CA GLY A 98 9.92 -6.13 3.14
C GLY A 98 8.51 -6.04 2.58
N VAL A 99 7.55 -6.26 3.48
CA VAL A 99 6.13 -6.07 3.20
C VAL A 99 5.80 -4.59 3.23
N ILE A 100 5.13 -4.14 2.17
CA ILE A 100 4.64 -2.79 1.97
C ILE A 100 3.30 -2.59 2.69
N LEU A 101 2.37 -3.51 2.44
CA LEU A 101 1.05 -3.55 3.05
C LEU A 101 0.65 -5.00 3.20
N SER A 102 0.05 -5.36 4.33
CA SER A 102 -0.59 -6.67 4.51
C SER A 102 -1.97 -6.48 5.14
N ILE A 103 -2.97 -7.09 4.50
CA ILE A 103 -4.34 -7.18 4.99
C ILE A 103 -4.60 -8.65 5.29
N HIS A 104 -4.66 -8.97 6.57
CA HIS A 104 -4.98 -10.30 7.07
C HIS A 104 -6.06 -10.22 8.15
N HIS A 105 -6.87 -11.25 8.24
CA HIS A 105 -7.84 -11.45 9.30
C HIS A 105 -7.68 -12.86 9.83
N LEU A 106 -7.40 -13.00 11.13
CA LEU A 106 -7.06 -14.28 11.76
C LEU A 106 -5.91 -14.95 10.97
N ASP A 107 -6.08 -16.20 10.56
CA ASP A 107 -5.11 -16.98 9.78
C ASP A 107 -5.23 -16.79 8.26
N HIS A 108 -5.97 -15.78 7.81
CA HIS A 108 -6.22 -15.55 6.38
C HIS A 108 -5.55 -14.26 5.90
N ARG A 109 -4.47 -14.42 5.11
CA ARG A 109 -3.87 -13.34 4.32
C ARG A 109 -4.69 -13.09 3.07
N TYR A 110 -5.44 -11.99 3.03
CA TYR A 110 -6.28 -11.61 1.89
C TYR A 110 -5.48 -10.90 0.80
N LEU A 111 -4.57 -10.02 1.21
CA LEU A 111 -3.76 -9.20 0.34
C LEU A 111 -2.42 -8.91 1.02
N GLU A 112 -1.32 -9.03 0.29
CA GLU A 112 -0.01 -8.59 0.75
C GLU A 112 0.82 -8.11 -0.44
N LEU A 113 1.26 -6.85 -0.36
CA LEU A 113 2.18 -6.24 -1.30
C LEU A 113 3.58 -6.29 -0.67
N GLU A 114 4.54 -6.88 -1.37
CA GLU A 114 5.93 -7.06 -0.93
C GLU A 114 6.88 -6.46 -1.96
N SER A 115 7.97 -5.84 -1.50
CA SER A 115 9.13 -5.57 -2.33
C SER A 115 10.29 -6.48 -1.93
N SER A 116 10.85 -7.19 -2.92
CA SER A 116 12.01 -8.06 -2.74
C SER A 116 13.23 -7.48 -3.43
N GLY A 117 14.09 -6.80 -2.67
CA GLY A 117 15.34 -6.24 -3.18
C GLY A 117 16.36 -7.29 -3.64
N HIS A 118 16.37 -8.47 -3.02
CA HIS A 118 17.27 -9.56 -3.45
C HIS A 118 16.85 -10.19 -4.79
N ARG A 119 15.55 -10.12 -5.10
CA ARG A 119 14.99 -10.72 -6.31
C ARG A 119 14.67 -9.70 -7.39
N ASN A 120 14.82 -8.41 -7.10
CA ASN A 120 14.50 -7.32 -8.02
C ASN A 120 13.03 -7.36 -8.48
N GLU A 121 12.13 -7.63 -7.54
CA GLU A 121 10.72 -7.89 -7.81
C GLU A 121 9.79 -7.14 -6.83
N VAL A 122 8.63 -6.75 -7.33
CA VAL A 122 7.44 -6.41 -6.53
C VAL A 122 6.46 -7.57 -6.63
N ARG A 123 5.83 -7.95 -5.51
CA ARG A 123 4.97 -9.13 -5.44
C ARG A 123 3.65 -8.79 -4.81
N LEU A 124 2.57 -9.22 -5.45
CA LEU A 124 1.23 -9.16 -4.89
C LEU A 124 0.74 -10.56 -4.57
N HIS A 125 0.61 -10.87 -3.29
CA HIS A 125 -0.09 -12.06 -2.83
C HIS A 125 -1.55 -11.70 -2.57
N TYR A 126 -2.49 -12.46 -3.13
CA TYR A 126 -3.91 -12.21 -2.92
C TYR A 126 -4.74 -13.49 -2.99
N ARG A 127 -5.98 -13.44 -2.49
CA ARG A 127 -6.94 -14.54 -2.63
C ARG A 127 -8.09 -14.12 -3.54
N SER A 128 -8.37 -14.93 -4.56
CA SER A 128 -9.54 -14.74 -5.42
C SER A 128 -10.80 -15.32 -4.76
N GLY A 129 -11.98 -15.07 -5.32
CA GLY A 129 -13.27 -15.58 -4.79
C GLY A 129 -13.34 -17.11 -4.63
N SER A 130 -12.43 -17.87 -5.25
CA SER A 130 -12.26 -19.31 -5.03
C SER A 130 -11.48 -19.68 -3.76
N HIS A 131 -11.09 -18.69 -2.94
CA HIS A 131 -10.20 -18.79 -1.78
C HIS A 131 -8.79 -19.35 -2.08
N ARG A 132 -8.44 -19.52 -3.35
CA ARG A 132 -7.10 -19.94 -3.77
C ARG A 132 -6.11 -18.79 -3.62
N PRO A 133 -4.91 -19.04 -3.06
CA PRO A 133 -3.85 -18.05 -3.04
C PRO A 133 -3.26 -17.88 -4.45
N HIS A 134 -3.06 -16.63 -4.84
CA HIS A 134 -2.42 -16.20 -6.07
C HIS A 134 -1.20 -15.33 -5.73
N THR A 135 -0.23 -15.28 -6.63
CA THR A 135 0.95 -14.42 -6.53
C THR A 135 1.26 -13.86 -7.90
N GLU A 136 1.13 -12.55 -8.05
CA GLU A 136 1.67 -11.84 -9.22
C GLU A 136 3.05 -11.29 -8.89
N VAL A 137 3.95 -11.39 -9.87
CA VAL A 137 5.34 -10.93 -9.76
C VAL A 137 5.59 -9.91 -10.86
N PHE A 138 6.01 -8.72 -10.45
CA PHE A 138 6.39 -7.63 -11.34
C PHE A 138 7.91 -7.44 -11.27
N PRO A 139 8.64 -7.55 -12.39
CA PRO A 139 10.10 -7.40 -12.42
C PRO A 139 10.49 -5.92 -12.33
N TYR A 140 10.43 -5.35 -11.13
CA TYR A 140 10.79 -3.97 -10.85
C TYR A 140 11.58 -3.85 -9.56
N ILE A 141 12.60 -2.98 -9.57
CA ILE A 141 13.50 -2.73 -8.45
C ILE A 141 13.04 -1.48 -7.70
N LEU A 142 12.51 -1.65 -6.47
CA LEU A 142 12.23 -0.54 -5.56
C LEU A 142 13.35 -0.32 -4.52
N ALA A 143 14.18 -1.33 -4.30
CA ALA A 143 15.24 -1.34 -3.31
C ALA A 143 16.56 -0.83 -3.92
N ASP A 144 16.61 0.45 -4.26
CA ASP A 144 17.75 1.12 -4.89
C ASP A 144 18.18 2.44 -4.19
N ASP A 145 17.70 2.66 -2.96
CA ASP A 145 17.92 3.86 -2.16
C ASP A 145 17.31 5.17 -2.72
N LYS A 146 16.41 5.08 -3.71
CA LYS A 146 15.64 6.22 -4.22
C LYS A 146 14.18 6.18 -3.78
N TRP A 147 13.53 7.32 -3.95
CA TRP A 147 12.08 7.44 -3.77
C TRP A 147 11.36 6.95 -5.03
N HIS A 148 10.32 6.15 -4.82
CA HIS A 148 9.43 5.67 -5.85
C HIS A 148 7.98 5.96 -5.49
N LYS A 149 7.17 6.29 -6.50
CA LYS A 149 5.71 6.36 -6.40
C LYS A 149 5.11 5.15 -7.11
N LEU A 150 4.50 4.26 -6.35
CA LEU A 150 3.83 3.06 -6.81
C LEU A 150 2.33 3.28 -6.84
N SER A 151 1.66 2.84 -7.91
CA SER A 151 0.21 2.71 -8.00
C SER A 151 -0.13 1.30 -8.43
N LEU A 152 -0.89 0.58 -7.61
CA LEU A 152 -1.37 -0.76 -7.93
C LEU A 152 -2.90 -0.74 -7.99
N ALA A 153 -3.44 -0.77 -9.20
CA ALA A 153 -4.86 -0.90 -9.44
C ALA A 153 -5.25 -2.38 -9.48
N ILE A 154 -6.27 -2.73 -8.70
CA ILE A 154 -6.75 -4.10 -8.51
C ILE A 154 -8.21 -4.15 -8.95
N SER A 155 -8.53 -5.04 -9.87
CA SER A 155 -9.91 -5.32 -10.30
C SER A 155 -10.18 -6.82 -10.38
N ALA A 156 -11.40 -7.18 -10.78
CA ALA A 156 -11.78 -8.58 -10.99
C ALA A 156 -11.01 -9.28 -12.13
N SER A 157 -10.49 -8.51 -13.08
CA SER A 157 -9.89 -9.05 -14.31
C SER A 157 -8.45 -8.60 -14.57
N HIS A 158 -8.00 -7.50 -13.95
CA HIS A 158 -6.70 -6.92 -14.22
C HIS A 158 -5.99 -6.50 -12.92
N LEU A 159 -4.66 -6.65 -12.95
CA LEU A 159 -3.74 -6.08 -11.99
C LEU A 159 -2.79 -5.18 -12.77
N ILE A 160 -2.80 -3.89 -12.46
CA ILE A 160 -1.99 -2.90 -13.18
C ILE A 160 -1.10 -2.21 -12.17
N LEU A 161 0.21 -2.36 -12.34
CA LEU A 161 1.24 -1.71 -11.54
C LEU A 161 1.86 -0.59 -12.36
N HIS A 162 1.77 0.63 -11.86
CA HIS A 162 2.51 1.79 -12.37
C HIS A 162 3.56 2.21 -11.35
N ILE A 163 4.75 2.57 -11.82
CA ILE A 163 5.82 3.07 -10.97
C ILE A 163 6.42 4.32 -11.60
N ASP A 164 6.50 5.39 -10.80
CA ASP A 164 7.02 6.70 -11.20
C ASP A 164 6.32 7.29 -12.44
N CYS A 165 5.00 7.08 -12.50
CA CYS A 165 4.12 7.53 -13.57
C CYS A 165 4.35 6.84 -14.94
N ASN A 166 4.99 5.67 -14.94
CA ASN A 166 5.07 4.74 -16.07
C ASN A 166 4.21 3.51 -15.83
#